data_AF-A0A2P7EFT1-F1
#
_entry.id   AF-A0A2P7EFT1-F1
#
_cell.length_a   1.000
_cell.length_b   1.000
_cell.length_c   1.000
_cell.angle_alpha   90.00
_cell.angle_beta   90.00
_cell.angle_gamma   90.00
#
_symmetry.space_group_name_H-M   'P 1'
#
loop_
_entity.id
_entity.type
_entity.pdbx_description
1 polymer ?
#
loop_
_entity_poly.entity_id
_entity_poly.type
_entity_poly.pdbx_seq_one_letter_code
_entity_poly.pdbx_strand_id
1 'polypeptide(L)'
;MTQLHDLRLRLLVQQESERIAGNSPAELDLSVVQARSLCWLALLAEAHEDQASDAERRGDVEQAMGWFADAMRLRDVIQVVSTIEIPLPVAAGQEEAEYEDDDGQLAA
;
A
#
# COMPACT_ATOMS: atom_id res chain seq x y z
N MET A 1 -0.97 4.95 25.86
CA MET A 1 0.01 4.73 24.77
C MET A 1 -0.71 4.39 23.47
N THR A 2 -1.57 3.37 23.44
CA THR A 2 -2.44 2.97 22.29
C THR A 2 -3.18 4.13 21.61
N GLN A 3 -3.76 5.08 22.36
CA GLN A 3 -4.48 6.23 21.78
C GLN A 3 -3.61 7.15 20.91
N LEU A 4 -2.32 7.27 21.24
CA LEU A 4 -1.39 8.13 20.50
C LEU A 4 -0.94 7.44 19.20
N HIS A 5 -0.70 6.12 19.26
CA HIS A 5 -0.45 5.30 18.07
C HIS A 5 -1.66 5.29 17.13
N ASP A 6 -2.87 5.18 17.68
CA ASP A 6 -4.11 5.18 16.91
C ASP A 6 -4.39 6.54 16.24
N LEU A 7 -4.15 7.65 16.95
CA LEU A 7 -4.24 9.00 16.37
C LEU A 7 -3.20 9.20 15.26
N ARG A 8 -1.96 8.73 15.47
CA ARG A 8 -0.89 8.82 14.48
C ARG A 8 -1.21 8.02 13.21
N LEU A 9 -1.76 6.81 13.37
CA LEU A 9 -2.18 5.98 12.25
C LEU A 9 -3.32 6.64 11.46
N ARG A 10 -4.34 7.16 12.15
CA ARG A 10 -5.44 7.90 11.52
C ARG A 10 -4.95 9.10 10.71
N LEU A 11 -4.03 9.90 11.26
CA LEU A 11 -3.46 11.06 10.56
C LEU A 11 -2.67 10.65 9.31
N LEU A 12 -1.90 9.55 9.37
CA LEU A 12 -1.17 9.04 8.20
C LEU A 12 -2.12 8.55 7.10
N VAL A 13 -3.18 7.81 7.47
CA VAL A 13 -4.19 7.33 6.52
C VAL A 13 -4.96 8.50 5.91
N GLN A 14 -5.30 9.51 6.71
CA GLN A 14 -5.99 10.72 6.26
C GLN A 14 -5.15 11.51 5.25
N GLN A 15 -3.90 11.84 5.59
CA GLN A 15 -2.99 12.54 4.68
C GLN A 15 -2.81 11.79 3.37
N GLU A 16 -2.74 10.46 3.44
CA GLU A 16 -2.56 9.67 2.24
C GLU A 16 -3.82 9.60 1.40
N SER A 17 -4.98 9.47 2.01
CA SER A 17 -6.27 9.51 1.31
C SER A 17 -6.48 10.86 0.61
N GLU A 18 -6.09 11.96 1.24
CA GLU A 18 -6.13 13.31 0.65
C GLU A 18 -5.17 13.43 -0.54
N ARG A 19 -3.97 12.83 -0.44
CA ARG A 19 -2.99 12.78 -1.54
C ARG A 19 -3.49 11.92 -2.72
N ILE A 20 -4.10 10.78 -2.43
CA ILE A 20 -4.71 9.88 -3.41
C ILE A 20 -5.91 10.56 -4.10
N ALA A 21 -6.74 11.28 -3.35
CA ALA A 21 -7.89 12.00 -3.90
C ALA A 21 -7.48 13.22 -4.77
N GLY A 22 -6.33 13.84 -4.46
CA GLY A 22 -5.79 14.97 -5.21
C GLY A 22 -5.15 14.58 -6.56
N ASN A 23 -4.66 13.34 -6.68
CA ASN A 23 -4.09 12.81 -7.91
C ASN A 23 -5.18 12.01 -8.65
N SER A 24 -5.61 12.44 -9.84
CA SER A 24 -6.60 11.70 -10.64
C SER A 24 -6.19 10.22 -10.82
N PRO A 25 -7.12 9.29 -11.05
CA PRO A 25 -6.84 7.84 -11.15
C PRO A 25 -5.84 7.44 -12.25
N ALA A 26 -5.42 8.38 -13.11
CA ALA A 26 -4.32 8.19 -14.08
C ALA A 26 -2.91 8.35 -13.48
N GLU A 27 -2.76 8.91 -12.27
CA GLU A 27 -1.49 9.19 -11.61
C GLU A 27 -1.27 8.37 -10.32
N LEU A 28 -2.22 7.50 -9.97
CA LEU A 28 -2.12 6.68 -8.78
C LEU A 28 -1.17 5.49 -9.03
N ASP A 29 0.08 5.63 -8.61
CA ASP A 29 1.03 4.53 -8.62
C ASP A 29 0.62 3.47 -7.59
N LEU A 30 -0.01 2.41 -8.10
CA LEU A 30 -0.48 1.28 -7.30
C LEU A 30 0.67 0.62 -6.52
N SER A 31 1.91 0.69 -7.00
CA SER A 31 3.07 0.14 -6.28
C SER A 31 3.36 0.91 -5.01
N VAL A 32 3.19 2.24 -5.05
CA VAL A 32 3.31 3.10 -3.87
C VAL A 32 2.17 2.83 -2.88
N VAL A 33 0.95 2.61 -3.37
CA VAL A 33 -0.21 2.28 -2.53
C VAL A 33 -0.01 0.93 -1.83
N GLN A 34 0.44 -0.10 -2.55
CA GLN A 34 0.74 -1.40 -1.97
C GLN A 34 1.86 -1.32 -0.94
N ALA A 35 2.97 -0.63 -1.26
CA ALA A 35 4.08 -0.45 -0.32
C ALA A 35 3.62 0.23 0.98
N ARG A 36 2.79 1.27 0.89
CA ARG A 36 2.23 1.96 2.07
C ARG A 36 1.29 1.07 2.87
N SER A 37 0.44 0.31 2.18
CA SER A 37 -0.48 -0.64 2.80
C SER A 37 0.30 -1.70 3.59
N LEU A 38 1.37 -2.25 3.01
CA LEU A 38 2.27 -3.19 3.69
C LEU A 38 2.93 -2.56 4.92
N CYS A 39 3.40 -1.31 4.83
CA CYS A 39 3.97 -0.62 5.99
C CYS A 39 2.96 -0.45 7.13
N TRP A 40 1.71 -0.06 6.83
CA TRP A 40 0.69 0.09 7.86
C TRP A 40 0.27 -1.23 8.48
N LEU A 41 0.13 -2.29 7.68
CA LEU A 41 -0.16 -3.63 8.18
C LEU A 41 0.95 -4.14 9.10
N ALA A 42 2.22 -3.90 8.76
CA ALA A 42 3.36 -4.26 9.59
C ALA A 42 3.33 -3.52 10.95
N LEU A 43 3.10 -2.21 10.94
CA LEU A 43 2.96 -1.41 12.17
C LEU A 43 1.81 -1.90 13.04
N LEU A 44 0.69 -2.30 12.42
CA LEU A 44 -0.46 -2.82 13.16
C LEU A 44 -0.15 -4.18 13.79
N ALA A 45 0.52 -5.08 13.06
CA ALA A 45 0.93 -6.38 13.58
C ALA A 45 1.88 -6.22 14.79
N GLU A 46 2.87 -5.34 14.68
CA GLU A 46 3.82 -5.03 15.76
C GLU A 46 3.08 -4.48 17.01
N ALA A 47 2.12 -3.58 16.82
CA ALA A 47 1.30 -3.08 17.92
C ALA A 47 0.49 -4.17 18.63
N HIS A 48 -0.02 -5.18 17.89
CA HIS A 48 -0.73 -6.32 18.50
C HIS A 48 0.23 -7.24 19.26
N GLU A 49 1.45 -7.44 18.77
CA GLU A 49 2.50 -8.20 19.49
C GLU A 49 2.92 -7.50 20.79
N ASP A 50 3.01 -6.17 20.78
CA ASP A 50 3.23 -5.36 21.99
C ASP A 50 2.08 -5.52 23.00
N GLN A 51 0.82 -5.48 22.54
CA GLN A 51 -0.35 -5.70 23.41
C GLN A 51 -0.37 -7.13 23.97
N ALA A 52 -0.02 -8.12 23.16
CA ALA A 52 0.07 -9.51 23.59
C ALA A 52 1.12 -9.68 24.70
N SER A 53 2.30 -9.10 24.49
CA SER A 53 3.40 -9.10 25.47
C SER A 53 3.02 -8.38 26.77
N ASP A 54 2.28 -7.27 26.68
CA ASP A 54 1.79 -6.54 27.85
C ASP A 54 0.75 -7.36 28.64
N ALA A 55 -0.16 -8.06 27.96
CA ALA A 55 -1.15 -8.95 28.58
C ALA A 55 -0.49 -10.17 29.23
N GLU A 56 0.50 -10.79 28.56
CA GLU A 56 1.28 -11.89 29.09
C GLU A 56 2.01 -11.50 30.39
N ARG A 57 2.66 -10.32 30.41
CA ARG A 57 3.31 -9.79 31.62
C ARG A 57 2.36 -9.57 32.79
N ARG A 58 1.06 -9.38 32.53
CA ARG A 58 0.01 -9.25 33.56
C ARG A 58 -0.59 -10.61 33.97
N GLY A 59 -0.18 -11.69 33.31
CA GLY A 59 -0.73 -13.04 33.51
C GLY A 59 -2.08 -13.27 32.85
N ASP A 60 -2.53 -12.35 31.98
CA ASP A 60 -3.79 -12.49 31.24
C ASP A 60 -3.54 -13.27 29.94
N VAL A 61 -3.46 -14.59 30.09
CA VAL A 61 -3.12 -15.51 28.99
C VAL A 61 -4.18 -15.49 27.90
N GLU A 62 -5.46 -15.40 28.25
CA GLU A 62 -6.55 -15.39 27.27
C GLU A 62 -6.47 -14.14 26.38
N GLN A 63 -6.28 -12.96 26.99
CA GLN A 63 -6.11 -11.73 26.24
C GLN A 63 -4.82 -11.73 25.41
N ALA A 64 -3.71 -12.23 25.96
CA ALA A 64 -2.45 -12.36 25.21
C ALA A 64 -2.62 -13.23 23.97
N MET A 65 -3.30 -14.38 24.11
CA MET A 65 -3.59 -15.27 22.98
C MET A 65 -4.48 -14.61 21.92
N GLY A 66 -5.48 -13.82 22.33
CA GLY A 66 -6.30 -13.04 21.41
C GLY A 66 -5.46 -12.07 20.57
N TRP A 67 -4.60 -11.28 21.21
CA TRP A 67 -3.72 -10.34 20.53
C TRP A 67 -2.70 -11.02 19.62
N PHE A 68 -2.10 -12.15 20.05
CA PHE A 68 -1.21 -12.94 19.20
C PHE A 68 -1.93 -13.52 17.97
N ALA A 69 -3.16 -14.00 18.13
CA ALA A 69 -3.96 -14.50 17.00
C ALA A 69 -4.24 -13.40 15.97
N ASP A 70 -4.51 -12.17 16.44
CA ASP A 70 -4.70 -11.02 15.56
C ASP A 70 -3.41 -10.60 14.85
N ALA A 71 -2.27 -10.60 15.54
CA ALA A 71 -0.96 -10.36 14.91
C ALA A 71 -0.64 -11.40 13.83
N MET A 72 -0.92 -12.69 14.09
CA MET A 72 -0.74 -13.77 13.10
C MET A 72 -1.65 -13.57 11.88
N ARG A 73 -2.91 -13.22 12.08
CA ARG A 73 -3.83 -12.88 10.98
C ARG A 73 -3.32 -11.71 10.15
N LEU A 74 -2.76 -10.68 10.77
CA LEU A 74 -2.17 -9.55 10.04
C LEU A 74 -0.95 -9.97 9.23
N ARG A 75 -0.10 -10.87 9.75
CA ARG A 75 1.04 -11.44 9.00
C ARG A 75 0.58 -12.22 7.77
N ASP A 76 -0.52 -12.98 7.86
CA ASP A 76 -1.10 -13.65 6.70
C ASP A 76 -1.61 -12.65 5.65
N VAL A 77 -2.26 -11.55 6.09
CA VAL A 77 -2.71 -10.48 5.19
C VAL A 77 -1.53 -9.78 4.51
N ILE A 78 -0.43 -9.52 5.23
CA ILE A 78 0.80 -8.97 4.66
C ILE A 78 1.31 -9.87 3.52
N GLN A 79 1.32 -11.19 3.73
CA GLN A 79 1.74 -12.16 2.73
C GLN A 79 0.82 -12.18 1.49
N VAL A 80 -0.48 -12.03 1.69
CA VAL A 80 -1.42 -11.91 0.56
C VAL A 80 -1.16 -10.61 -0.20
N VAL A 81 -1.09 -9.47 0.49
CA VAL A 81 -0.90 -8.17 -0.15
C VAL A 81 0.43 -8.10 -0.90
N SER A 82 1.50 -8.72 -0.39
CA SER A 82 2.82 -8.71 -1.04
C SER A 82 2.89 -9.54 -2.32
N THR A 83 1.96 -10.48 -2.52
CA THR A 83 1.91 -11.34 -3.71
C THR A 83 0.98 -10.80 -4.80
N ILE A 84 0.28 -9.69 -4.56
CA ILE A 84 -0.54 -9.02 -5.57
C ILE A 84 0.37 -8.43 -6.64
N GLU A 85 0.26 -8.93 -7.86
CA GLU A 85 0.95 -8.36 -9.02
C GLU A 85 0.32 -7.02 -9.40
N ILE A 86 1.17 -6.01 -9.60
CA ILE A 86 0.73 -4.68 -10.01
C ILE A 86 1.01 -4.52 -11.50
N PRO A 87 -0.03 -4.35 -12.33
CA PRO A 87 0.16 -4.13 -13.75
C PRO A 87 0.97 -2.85 -13.95
N LEU A 88 2.08 -2.98 -14.68
CA LEU A 88 2.87 -1.82 -15.09
C LEU A 88 1.99 -0.92 -15.97
N PRO A 89 2.01 0.41 -15.77
CA PRO A 89 1.31 1.31 -16.67
C PRO A 89 1.88 1.10 -18.08
N VAL A 90 1.02 0.68 -19.01
CA VAL A 90 1.37 0.62 -20.43
C VAL A 90 1.83 2.02 -20.81
N ALA A 91 3.10 2.16 -21.22
CA ALA A 91 3.64 3.44 -21.64
C ALA A 91 2.69 4.05 -22.67
N ALA A 92 2.01 5.14 -22.29
CA ALA A 92 1.12 5.86 -23.17
C ALA A 92 1.96 6.39 -24.34
N GLY A 93 1.78 5.79 -25.52
CA GLY A 93 2.17 6.34 -26.81
C GLY A 93 3.67 6.51 -27.05
N GLN A 94 4.38 5.41 -27.33
CA GLN A 94 5.28 5.45 -28.49
C GLN A 94 4.37 5.33 -29.73
N GLU A 95 3.73 6.44 -30.10
CA GLU A 95 3.29 6.58 -31.48
C GLU A 95 4.59 6.75 -32.27
N GLU A 96 4.94 5.70 -32.99
CA GLU A 96 5.95 5.71 -34.04
C GLU A 96 5.66 6.94 -34.90
N ALA A 97 6.54 7.93 -34.86
CA ALA A 97 6.52 9.00 -35.84
C ALA A 97 6.86 8.35 -37.19
N GLU A 98 5.82 7.89 -37.87
CA GLU A 98 5.84 7.48 -39.26
C GLU A 98 6.18 8.77 -40.03
N TYR A 99 7.47 8.96 -40.32
CA TYR A 99 7.91 9.99 -41.25
C TYR A 99 7.36 9.58 -42.62
N GLU A 100 6.24 10.19 -43.01
CA GLU A 100 5.80 10.21 -44.41
C GLU A 100 6.93 10.87 -45.23
N ASP A 101 7.69 10.05 -45.95
CA ASP A 101 8.60 10.49 -47.00
C ASP A 101 7.71 11.08 -48.12
N ASP A 102 7.59 12.42 -48.12
CA ASP A 102 7.04 13.21 -49.22
C ASP A 102 7.98 13.13 -50.42
N ASP A 103 7.97 12.00 -51.12
CA ASP A 103 8.62 11.83 -52.40
C ASP A 103 7.55 11.55 -53.47
N GLY A 104 6.95 12.61 -54.02
CA GLY A 104 6.16 12.44 -55.24
C GLY A 104 5.27 13.58 -55.75
N GLN A 105 5.81 14.73 -56.13
CA GLN A 105 5.19 15.59 -57.18
C GLN A 105 6.18 16.69 -57.65
N LEU A 106 6.60 16.90 -58.91
CA LEU A 106 6.19 16.46 -60.25
C LEU A 106 7.37 16.57 -61.23
N ALA A 107 7.44 15.63 -62.17
CA ALA A 107 8.06 15.82 -63.47
C ALA A 107 7.11 16.59 -64.42
N ALA A 108 7.65 17.57 -65.17
CA ALA A 108 7.37 17.86 -66.59
C ALA A 108 8.10 19.15 -67.02
#